data_AF-A0A232FGY8-F1
#
_entry.id   AF-A0A232FGY8-F1
#
_cell.length_a   1.000
_cell.length_b   1.000
_cell.length_c   1.000
_cell.angle_alpha   90.00
_cell.angle_beta   90.00
_cell.angle_gamma   90.00
#
_symmetry.space_group_name_H-M   'P 1'
#
loop_
_entity.id
_entity.type
_entity.pdbx_description
1 polymer ?
#
loop_
_entity_poly.entity_id
_entity_poly.type
_entity_poly.pdbx_seq_one_letter_code
_entity_poly.pdbx_strand_id
1 'polypeptide(L)'
;MEGSVVLQSTLRRKVSILNKNPSADKDNVLKVALTCTFTEEEEDAFSREITKMENRLIPLTSIDMRKVAFQCAEKLQIPHYFNKDTELAGRH
;
A
#
# COMPACT_ATOMS: atom_id res chain seq x y z
N MET A 1 33.76 -16.47 -12.20
CA MET A 1 32.54 -17.07 -11.60
C MET A 1 31.76 -15.93 -10.98
N GLU A 2 30.73 -15.47 -11.68
CA GLU A 2 29.98 -14.29 -11.32
C GLU A 2 29.21 -14.50 -10.02
N GLY A 3 29.44 -13.62 -9.06
CA GLY A 3 28.66 -13.54 -7.82
C GLY A 3 27.26 -13.05 -8.16
N SER A 4 26.28 -13.91 -7.93
CA SER A 4 24.86 -13.52 -8.00
C SER A 4 24.63 -12.37 -7.02
N VAL A 5 24.45 -11.15 -7.55
CA VAL A 5 24.01 -9.99 -6.77
C VAL A 5 22.53 -10.23 -6.47
N VAL A 6 22.28 -11.02 -5.42
CA VAL A 6 20.96 -11.18 -4.84
C VAL A 6 20.53 -9.80 -4.36
N LEU A 7 19.56 -9.18 -5.04
CA LEU A 7 18.90 -7.97 -4.58
C LEU A 7 18.34 -8.25 -3.18
N GLN A 8 19.05 -7.79 -2.15
CA GLN A 8 18.47 -7.76 -0.81
C GLN A 8 17.16 -7.00 -0.91
N SER A 9 16.05 -7.70 -0.67
CA SER A 9 14.69 -7.18 -0.79
C SER A 9 14.65 -5.73 -0.37
N THR A 10 14.16 -4.84 -1.23
CA THR A 10 14.05 -3.39 -1.00
C THR A 10 13.53 -3.05 0.39
N LEU A 11 12.68 -3.92 0.96
CA LEU A 11 12.20 -3.84 2.33
C LEU A 11 13.32 -3.87 3.40
N ARG A 12 14.23 -4.86 3.37
CA ARG A 12 15.35 -4.94 4.34
C ARG A 12 16.25 -3.70 4.29
N ARG A 13 16.51 -3.21 3.08
CA ARG A 13 17.29 -1.99 2.87
C ARG A 13 16.56 -0.77 3.45
N LYS A 14 15.27 -0.61 3.15
CA LYS A 14 14.44 0.50 3.67
C LYS A 14 14.34 0.44 5.19
N VAL A 15 14.05 -0.72 5.78
CA VAL A 15 13.97 -0.92 7.25
C VAL A 15 15.31 -0.61 7.93
N SER A 16 16.44 -0.98 7.32
CA SER A 16 17.77 -0.65 7.85
C SER A 16 18.04 0.86 7.85
N ILE A 17 17.56 1.61 6.84
CA ILE A 17 17.67 3.07 6.79
C ILE A 17 16.85 3.71 7.90
N LEU A 18 15.62 3.23 8.15
CA LEU A 18 14.75 3.72 9.22
C LEU A 18 15.37 3.52 10.60
N ASN A 19 15.92 2.33 10.87
CA ASN A 19 16.53 2.00 12.16
C ASN A 19 17.78 2.82 12.48
N LYS A 20 18.44 3.41 11.47
CA LYS A 20 19.62 4.26 11.66
C LYS A 20 19.29 5.69 12.10
N ASN A 21 18.04 6.14 11.89
CA ASN A 21 17.59 7.50 12.23
C ASN A 21 16.44 7.47 13.25
N PRO A 22 16.69 7.08 14.52
CA PRO A 22 15.64 6.90 15.53
C PRO A 22 15.02 8.21 16.06
N SER A 23 15.59 9.37 15.72
CA SER A 23 15.15 10.70 16.18
C SER A 23 14.18 11.39 15.22
N ALA A 24 13.92 10.82 14.05
CA ALA A 24 12.95 11.35 13.12
C ALA A 24 11.58 10.75 13.43
N ASP A 25 10.54 11.59 13.42
CA ASP A 25 9.15 11.18 13.58
C ASP A 25 8.86 10.00 12.63
N LYS A 26 8.66 8.82 13.21
CA LYS A 26 8.66 7.54 12.48
C LYS A 26 7.61 7.54 11.37
N ASP A 27 6.50 8.26 11.57
CA ASP A 27 5.42 8.41 10.61
C ASP A 27 5.86 9.21 9.38
N ASN A 28 6.61 10.30 9.59
CA ASN A 28 7.21 11.07 8.52
C ASN A 28 8.29 10.29 7.75
N VAL A 29 9.11 9.47 8.43
CA VAL A 29 10.12 8.65 7.74
C VAL A 29 9.49 7.49 6.97
N LEU A 30 8.40 6.90 7.48
CA LEU A 30 7.63 5.89 6.76
C LEU A 30 6.98 6.47 5.51
N LYS A 31 6.37 7.67 5.57
CA LYS A 31 5.84 8.37 4.38
C LYS A 31 6.91 8.63 3.30
N VAL A 32 8.13 8.98 3.72
CA VAL A 32 9.25 9.23 2.78
C VAL A 32 9.81 7.92 2.20
N ALA A 33 9.88 6.85 3.00
CA ALA A 33 10.45 5.57 2.57
C ALA A 33 9.43 4.69 1.82
N LEU A 34 8.15 4.81 2.14
CA LEU A 34 7.02 4.15 1.53
C LEU A 34 6.11 5.24 0.98
N THR A 35 6.30 5.57 -0.30
CA THR A 35 5.44 6.53 -0.98
C THR A 35 4.02 5.99 -1.00
N CYS A 36 3.12 6.62 -0.24
CA CYS A 36 1.69 6.40 -0.41
C CYS A 36 1.32 6.94 -1.79
N THR A 37 0.70 6.11 -2.62
CA THR A 37 0.19 6.55 -3.93
C THR A 37 -1.11 7.31 -3.83
N PHE A 38 -1.79 7.21 -2.68
CA PHE A 38 -3.03 7.93 -2.43
C PHE A 38 -2.73 9.37 -1.99
N THR A 39 -3.54 10.30 -2.48
CA THR A 39 -3.65 11.63 -1.87
C THR A 39 -4.34 11.52 -0.50
N GLU A 40 -4.23 12.56 0.34
CA GLU A 40 -4.87 12.56 1.66
C GLU A 40 -6.39 12.35 1.55
N GLU A 41 -7.02 12.95 0.54
CA GLU A 41 -8.47 12.80 0.29
C GLU A 41 -8.85 11.37 -0.11
N GLU A 42 -8.01 10.71 -0.91
CA GLU A 42 -8.20 9.33 -1.35
C GLU A 42 -8.01 8.34 -0.20
N GLU A 43 -7.01 8.59 0.64
CA GLU A 43 -6.76 7.80 1.86
C GLU A 43 -7.93 7.94 2.84
N ASP A 44 -8.48 9.15 2.98
CA ASP A 44 -9.68 9.42 3.78
C ASP A 44 -10.91 8.69 3.22
N ALA A 45 -11.13 8.73 1.91
CA ALA A 45 -12.24 8.04 1.27
C ALA A 45 -12.13 6.51 1.45
N PHE A 46 -10.92 5.98 1.31
CA PHE A 46 -10.63 4.55 1.46
C PHE A 46 -10.79 4.08 2.91
N SER A 47 -10.23 4.81 3.87
CA SER A 47 -10.33 4.48 5.30
C SER A 47 -11.78 4.51 5.80
N ARG A 48 -12.59 5.46 5.33
CA ARG A 48 -14.03 5.51 5.64
C ARG A 48 -14.76 4.28 5.13
N GLU A 49 -14.41 3.77 3.95
CA GLU A 49 -15.07 2.59 3.40
C GLU A 49 -14.68 1.31 4.16
N ILE A 50 -13.41 1.15 4.51
CA ILE A 50 -12.94 0.07 5.39
C ILE A 50 -13.68 0.12 6.74
N THR A 51 -13.72 1.29 7.36
CA THR A 51 -14.39 1.48 8.67
C THR A 51 -15.87 1.09 8.61
N LYS A 52 -16.57 1.42 7.51
CA LYS A 52 -17.97 0.99 7.32
C LYS A 52 -18.10 -0.53 7.22
N MET A 53 -17.17 -1.19 6.54
CA MET A 53 -17.19 -2.66 6.39
C MET A 53 -16.88 -3.34 7.73
N GLU A 54 -15.91 -2.83 8.49
CA GLU A 54 -15.59 -3.32 9.84
C GLU A 54 -16.76 -3.14 10.81
N ASN A 55 -17.44 -1.98 10.77
CA ASN A 55 -18.64 -1.73 11.57
C ASN A 55 -19.80 -2.67 11.24
N ARG A 56 -19.81 -3.26 10.04
CA ARG A 56 -20.78 -4.30 9.63
C ARG A 56 -20.33 -5.71 10.00
N LEU A 57 -19.25 -5.84 10.78
CA LEU A 57 -18.62 -7.10 11.18
C LEU A 57 -18.24 -7.96 9.97
N ILE A 58 -17.91 -7.32 8.84
CA ILE A 58 -17.42 -8.02 7.66
C ILE A 58 -15.94 -8.30 7.88
N PRO A 59 -15.51 -9.57 7.96
CA PRO A 59 -14.09 -9.89 8.05
C PRO A 59 -13.42 -9.48 6.74
N LEU A 60 -12.50 -8.52 6.82
CA LEU A 60 -11.74 -8.04 5.66
C LEU A 60 -10.44 -8.83 5.55
N THR A 61 -10.29 -9.59 4.47
CA THR A 61 -9.00 -10.17 4.12
C THR A 61 -8.14 -9.16 3.36
N SER A 62 -6.85 -9.44 3.23
CA SER A 62 -5.94 -8.63 2.41
C SER A 62 -6.35 -8.59 0.93
N ILE A 63 -7.09 -9.59 0.45
CA ILE A 63 -7.66 -9.61 -0.90
C ILE A 63 -8.83 -8.63 -1.00
N ASP A 64 -9.72 -8.63 0.00
CA ASP A 64 -10.87 -7.73 0.04
C ASP A 64 -10.41 -6.26 0.09
N MET A 65 -9.39 -5.95 0.90
CA MET A 65 -8.79 -4.62 0.95
C MET A 65 -8.28 -4.16 -0.42
N ARG A 66 -7.66 -5.05 -1.20
CA ARG A 66 -7.18 -4.73 -2.56
C ARG A 66 -8.33 -4.49 -3.53
N LYS A 67 -9.42 -5.25 -3.42
CA LYS A 67 -10.62 -5.03 -4.23
C LYS A 67 -11.30 -3.71 -3.90
N VAL A 68 -11.41 -3.37 -2.62
CA VAL A 68 -11.92 -2.05 -2.19
C VAL A 68 -11.03 -0.93 -2.73
N ALA A 69 -9.71 -1.11 -2.73
CA ALA A 69 -8.78 -0.13 -3.27
C ALA A 69 -8.96 0.05 -4.79
N PHE A 70 -9.14 -1.05 -5.53
CA PHE A 70 -9.49 -1.01 -6.95
C PHE A 70 -10.80 -0.26 -7.20
N GLN A 71 -11.85 -0.59 -6.45
CA GLN A 71 -13.15 0.07 -6.57
C GLN A 71 -13.08 1.57 -6.24
N CYS A 72 -12.30 1.96 -5.24
CA CYS A 72 -12.04 3.38 -4.94
C CYS A 72 -11.34 4.06 -6.11
N ALA A 73 -10.33 3.42 -6.70
CA ALA A 73 -9.58 3.96 -7.82
C ALA A 73 -10.45 4.13 -9.08
N GLU A 74 -11.30 3.16 -9.42
CA GLU A 74 -12.25 3.27 -10.53
C GLU A 74 -13.34 4.34 -10.26
N LYS A 75 -13.87 4.41 -9.03
CA LYS A 75 -14.87 5.43 -8.65
C LYS A 75 -14.35 6.86 -8.73
N LEU A 76 -13.10 7.05 -8.33
CA LEU A 76 -12.41 8.35 -8.35
C LEU A 76 -11.71 8.62 -9.69
N GLN A 77 -11.81 7.70 -10.65
CA GLN A 77 -11.15 7.75 -11.97
C GLN A 77 -9.64 7.99 -11.89
N ILE A 78 -9.00 7.43 -10.87
CA ILE A 78 -7.56 7.54 -10.65
C ILE A 78 -6.85 6.60 -11.62
N PRO A 79 -5.87 7.08 -12.41
CA PRO A 79 -5.06 6.20 -13.25
C PRO A 79 -4.33 5.16 -12.39
N HIS A 80 -4.58 3.88 -12.65
CA HIS A 80 -4.06 2.81 -11.81
C HIS A 80 -3.59 1.58 -12.59
N TYR A 81 -2.69 0.79 -11.97
CA TYR A 81 -2.12 -0.42 -12.55
C TYR A 81 -2.84 -1.72 -12.12
N PHE A 82 -3.99 -1.62 -11.46
CA PHE A 82 -4.80 -2.79 -11.12
C PHE A 82 -5.24 -3.51 -12.39
N ASN A 83 -5.25 -4.84 -12.33
CA ASN A 83 -5.86 -5.65 -13.39
C ASN A 83 -7.38 -5.52 -13.28
N LYS A 84 -8.05 -5.12 -14.38
CA LYS A 84 -9.51 -4.90 -14.39
C LYS A 84 -10.32 -6.20 -14.32
N ASP A 85 -9.76 -7.32 -14.77
CA ASP A 85 -10.44 -8.62 -14.76
C ASP A 85 -10.39 -9.26 -13.36
N THR A 86 -9.25 -9.12 -12.68
CA THR A 86 -9.04 -9.73 -11.36
C THR A 86 -9.22 -8.76 -10.19
N GLU A 87 -9.35 -7.45 -10.45
CA GLU A 87 -9.50 -6.38 -9.45
C GLU A 87 -8.34 -6.29 -8.43
N LEU A 88 -7.15 -6.78 -8.81
CA LEU A 88 -6.00 -6.93 -7.93
C LEU A 88 -4.75 -6.30 -8.54
N ALA A 89 -3.89 -5.76 -7.68
CA ALA A 89 -2.56 -5.28 -8.04
C ALA A 89 -1.54 -6.40 -7.87
N GLY A 90 -0.75 -6.65 -8.92
CA GLY A 90 0.31 -7.67 -8.95
C GLY A 90 0.46 -8.27 -10.35
N ARG A 91 1.69 -8.66 -10.72
CA ARG A 91 1.95 -9.40 -11.95
C ARG A 91 1.48 -10.84 -11.72
N HIS A 92 0.51 -11.32 -12.52
CA HIS A 92 0.19 -12.75 -12.64
C HIS A 92 1.35 -13.48 -13.33
#